data_AF-A0A238UB71-F1
#
_entry.id   AF-A0A238UB71-F1
#
_cell.length_a   1.000
_cell.length_b   1.000
_cell.length_c   1.000
_cell.angle_alpha   90.00
_cell.angle_beta   90.00
_cell.angle_gamma   90.00
#
_symmetry.space_group_name_H-M   'P 1'
#
loop_
_entity.id
_entity.type
_entity.pdbx_description
1 polymer ?
#
loop_
_entity_poly.entity_id
_entity_poly.type
_entity_poly.pdbx_seq_one_letter_code
_entity_poly.pdbx_strand_id
1 'polypeptide(L)'
;MLSKQEKSELRGKLFRHLDGIVTCPAAFELHKKGITEYLLKQKTVGVTELSEMFKANEGYLNVALRTFASQGWLTYEVDNILNTVKVSTNEVSEIAFNHFNMYTEAAELLKFSEQFSSRKFEVKPFLKLESLFKNFTQNFGVEISKDEKVKAIQEQILSHIEGIIVGPTLVLLGMKGMFHKYFMQTKFKAEEFHKDPENFGRLLDILTHLKWFDKSGESYEFTDTGLFFARRASAYGVTVSYIPTLRKLDKFIFGDPTIFRSEGKGNEEIHVDREMNVWGSGGAHAAYFKVLDEIIINLFNKPIHEQPKGILDVGCGNGAFLKHLFNVIENRTERGKVLEDHPLFLIGVDYNEAALKITRKNLVQADIWAKVIWGDIGNPEAMSKDLNEKYGIDLSDLLNVRTFLDHNRIWETPKPNPKLKETNATGAYTHRGVRLNNNLVVESLKQHFNKWKSYITKFGLLLIELHTSKPELVAENLGKTAATAYDATHGYSDQYIIEIEEYMKALEEIGLTPYENSFKKFPNSALATVSINLFK
;
A
#
# COMPACT_ATOMS: atom_id res chain seq x y z
N MET A 1 1.51 -21.00 -22.71
CA MET A 1 1.70 -20.91 -21.24
C MET A 1 2.99 -20.15 -20.96
N LEU A 2 2.94 -19.05 -20.22
CA LEU A 2 4.11 -18.17 -19.99
C LEU A 2 5.27 -18.85 -19.24
N SER A 3 6.48 -18.63 -19.73
CA SER A 3 7.77 -18.96 -19.10
C SER A 3 8.01 -18.16 -17.81
N LYS A 4 9.04 -18.55 -17.05
CA LYS A 4 9.44 -17.82 -15.83
C LYS A 4 9.93 -16.41 -16.15
N GLN A 5 10.63 -16.22 -17.26
CA GLN A 5 11.16 -14.93 -17.69
C GLN A 5 10.01 -13.99 -18.09
N GLU A 6 9.09 -14.43 -18.94
CA GLU A 6 7.93 -13.62 -19.35
C GLU A 6 7.08 -13.21 -18.13
N LYS A 7 6.86 -14.12 -17.18
CA LYS A 7 6.19 -13.79 -15.91
C LYS A 7 6.94 -12.75 -15.08
N SER A 8 8.27 -12.70 -15.17
CA SER A 8 9.10 -11.72 -14.49
C SER A 8 8.97 -10.35 -15.17
N GLU A 9 9.03 -10.31 -16.49
CA GLU A 9 8.87 -9.09 -17.30
C GLU A 9 7.48 -8.46 -17.10
N LEU A 10 6.41 -9.27 -17.17
CA LEU A 10 5.04 -8.80 -16.92
C LEU A 10 4.84 -8.33 -15.48
N ARG A 11 5.52 -8.94 -14.50
CA ARG A 11 5.51 -8.45 -13.11
C ARG A 11 6.23 -7.10 -13.00
N GLY A 12 7.33 -6.92 -13.72
CA GLY A 12 8.00 -5.64 -13.76
C GLY A 12 7.18 -4.56 -14.44
N LYS A 13 6.40 -4.91 -15.46
CA LYS A 13 5.41 -4.01 -16.04
C LYS A 13 4.32 -3.62 -15.03
N LEU A 14 3.80 -4.60 -14.28
CA LEU A 14 2.86 -4.34 -13.18
C LEU A 14 3.42 -3.34 -12.17
N PHE A 15 4.66 -3.51 -11.72
CA PHE A 15 5.26 -2.57 -10.76
C PHE A 15 5.43 -1.15 -11.33
N ARG A 16 5.85 -1.01 -12.59
CA ARG A 16 5.90 0.31 -13.26
C ARG A 16 4.53 0.95 -13.39
N HIS A 17 3.47 0.16 -13.60
CA HIS A 17 2.12 0.70 -13.59
C HIS A 17 1.75 1.27 -12.21
N LEU A 18 2.11 0.57 -11.12
CA LEU A 18 1.86 1.08 -9.76
C LEU A 18 2.65 2.37 -9.49
N ASP A 19 3.91 2.41 -9.90
CA ASP A 19 4.75 3.61 -9.81
C ASP A 19 4.13 4.78 -10.59
N GLY A 20 3.58 4.51 -11.78
CA GLY A 20 2.90 5.50 -12.59
C GLY A 20 1.67 6.12 -11.95
N ILE A 21 0.88 5.33 -11.23
CA ILE A 21 -0.34 5.80 -10.55
C ILE A 21 -0.02 6.91 -9.55
N VAL A 22 1.13 6.83 -8.88
CA VAL A 22 1.55 7.83 -7.89
C VAL A 22 2.44 8.93 -8.47
N THR A 23 3.28 8.58 -9.46
CA THR A 23 4.28 9.48 -10.03
C THR A 23 3.65 10.47 -11.01
N CYS A 24 2.72 10.02 -11.86
CA CYS A 24 2.04 10.86 -12.84
C CYS A 24 1.40 12.12 -12.23
N PRO A 25 0.52 12.02 -11.22
CA PRO A 25 -0.09 13.21 -10.62
C PRO A 25 0.93 14.10 -9.90
N ALA A 26 1.95 13.53 -9.25
CA ALA A 26 3.00 14.32 -8.59
C ALA A 26 3.86 15.11 -9.61
N ALA A 27 4.28 14.45 -10.69
CA ALA A 27 5.01 15.04 -11.80
C ALA A 27 4.22 16.18 -12.44
N PHE A 28 2.94 15.96 -12.73
CA PHE A 28 2.06 16.96 -13.30
C PHE A 28 1.95 18.22 -12.41
N GLU A 29 1.71 18.07 -11.10
CA GLU A 29 1.53 19.22 -10.22
C GLU A 29 2.82 20.01 -9.97
N LEU A 30 3.95 19.32 -9.75
CA LEU A 30 5.24 19.99 -9.54
C LEU A 30 5.72 20.70 -10.81
N HIS A 31 5.51 20.10 -11.98
CA HIS A 31 5.83 20.72 -13.27
C HIS A 31 4.98 21.97 -13.50
N LYS A 32 3.66 21.84 -13.36
CA LYS A 32 2.72 22.96 -13.54
C LYS A 32 3.00 24.15 -12.61
N LYS A 33 3.59 23.89 -11.43
CA LYS A 33 3.94 24.91 -10.44
C LYS A 33 5.32 25.54 -10.66
N GLY A 34 6.10 25.08 -11.63
CA GLY A 34 7.43 25.63 -11.93
C GLY A 34 8.56 25.07 -11.03
N ILE A 35 8.30 24.02 -10.26
CA ILE A 35 9.30 23.46 -9.32
C ILE A 35 10.40 22.74 -10.08
N THR A 36 10.05 22.02 -11.15
CA THR A 36 11.04 21.30 -11.98
C THR A 36 12.04 22.25 -12.63
N GLU A 37 11.59 23.40 -13.12
CA GLU A 37 12.41 24.44 -13.74
C GLU A 37 13.33 25.08 -12.71
N TYR A 38 12.81 25.33 -11.50
CA TYR A 38 13.61 25.86 -10.41
C TYR A 38 14.72 24.88 -9.98
N LEU A 39 14.40 23.59 -9.88
CA LEU A 39 15.40 22.55 -9.60
C LEU A 39 16.49 22.49 -10.66
N LEU A 40 16.14 22.57 -11.96
CA LEU A 40 17.12 22.60 -13.04
C LEU A 40 18.04 23.83 -12.98
N LYS A 41 17.54 24.97 -12.49
CA LYS A 41 18.31 26.20 -12.34
C LYS A 41 19.25 26.16 -11.13
N GLN A 42 18.76 25.74 -9.96
CA GLN A 42 19.54 25.77 -8.72
C GLN A 42 20.41 24.53 -8.52
N LYS A 43 20.12 23.44 -9.21
CA LYS A 43 20.76 22.12 -9.13
C LYS A 43 20.56 21.42 -7.79
N THR A 44 20.84 22.05 -6.65
CA THR A 44 20.65 21.48 -5.31
C THR A 44 19.86 22.44 -4.43
N VAL A 45 18.79 21.95 -3.81
CA VAL A 45 17.89 22.79 -2.99
C VAL A 45 17.42 22.03 -1.76
N GLY A 46 17.26 22.73 -0.63
CA GLY A 46 16.59 22.19 0.55
C GLY A 46 15.08 22.11 0.36
N VAL A 47 14.44 21.04 0.87
CA VAL A 47 12.98 20.87 0.77
C VAL A 47 12.23 21.99 1.50
N THR A 48 12.75 22.47 2.64
CA THR A 48 12.20 23.62 3.37
C THR A 48 12.27 24.92 2.55
N GLU A 49 13.37 25.15 1.82
CA GLU A 49 13.50 26.31 0.93
C GLU A 49 12.48 26.25 -0.20
N LEU A 50 12.31 25.08 -0.82
CA LEU A 50 11.29 24.87 -1.85
C LEU A 50 9.87 25.09 -1.30
N SER A 51 9.58 24.59 -0.10
CA SER A 51 8.24 24.73 0.48
C SER A 51 7.89 26.18 0.77
N GLU A 52 8.83 26.96 1.32
CA GLU A 52 8.66 28.40 1.55
C GLU A 52 8.47 29.16 0.24
N MET A 53 9.31 28.90 -0.77
CA MET A 53 9.26 29.58 -2.05
C MET A 53 7.95 29.35 -2.80
N PHE A 54 7.50 28.09 -2.87
CA PHE A 54 6.32 27.69 -3.62
C PHE A 54 5.04 27.69 -2.77
N LYS A 55 5.13 28.12 -1.50
CA LYS A 55 4.03 28.10 -0.52
C LYS A 55 3.39 26.72 -0.44
N ALA A 56 4.23 25.70 -0.35
CA ALA A 56 3.82 24.31 -0.31
C ALA A 56 3.82 23.76 1.13
N ASN A 57 2.98 22.77 1.38
CA ASN A 57 3.03 21.93 2.57
C ASN A 57 4.29 21.04 2.48
N GLU A 58 5.30 21.37 3.29
CA GLU A 58 6.64 20.76 3.23
C GLU A 58 6.61 19.22 3.28
N GLY A 59 5.75 18.64 4.12
CA GLY A 59 5.63 17.19 4.27
C GLY A 59 5.20 16.51 2.96
N TYR A 60 4.14 17.00 2.31
CA TYR A 60 3.66 16.41 1.07
C TYR A 60 4.54 16.76 -0.14
N LEU A 61 5.17 17.94 -0.15
CA LEU A 61 6.21 18.26 -1.14
C LEU A 61 7.38 17.27 -1.02
N ASN A 62 7.80 16.94 0.20
CA ASN A 62 8.87 15.97 0.45
C ASN A 62 8.53 14.57 -0.11
N VAL A 63 7.28 14.13 0.04
CA VAL A 63 6.79 12.86 -0.53
C VAL A 63 6.88 12.88 -2.07
N ALA A 64 6.48 13.97 -2.72
CA ALA A 64 6.58 14.12 -4.18
C ALA A 64 8.03 14.08 -4.67
N LEU A 65 8.94 14.77 -3.97
CA LEU A 65 10.36 14.81 -4.32
C LEU A 65 11.05 13.46 -4.09
N ARG A 66 10.72 12.76 -2.98
CA ARG A 66 11.17 11.38 -2.74
C ARG A 66 10.68 10.45 -3.84
N THR A 67 9.44 10.64 -4.34
CA THR A 67 8.91 9.85 -5.47
C THR A 67 9.78 10.02 -6.72
N PHE A 68 10.21 11.24 -7.05
CA PHE A 68 11.12 11.47 -8.20
C PHE A 68 12.48 10.83 -7.98
N ALA A 69 13.01 10.86 -6.76
CA ALA A 69 14.26 10.21 -6.44
C ALA A 69 14.18 8.68 -6.56
N SER A 70 13.09 8.07 -6.07
CA SER A 70 12.83 6.64 -6.24
C SER A 70 12.65 6.23 -7.71
N GLN A 71 12.28 7.17 -8.57
CA GLN A 71 12.22 7.00 -10.03
C GLN A 71 13.54 7.29 -10.75
N GLY A 72 14.59 7.65 -9.99
CA GLY A 72 15.94 7.92 -10.50
C GLY A 72 16.11 9.34 -11.08
N TRP A 73 15.12 10.21 -10.98
CA TRP A 73 15.16 11.53 -11.61
C TRP A 73 15.77 12.63 -10.72
N LEU A 74 16.00 12.36 -9.44
CA LEU A 74 16.65 13.23 -8.48
C LEU A 74 17.53 12.41 -7.54
N THR A 75 18.53 13.04 -6.93
CA THR A 75 19.22 12.51 -5.74
C THR A 75 18.53 13.08 -4.50
N TYR A 76 18.32 12.25 -3.47
CA TYR A 76 17.59 12.61 -2.25
C TYR A 76 18.45 12.34 -1.02
N GLU A 77 18.77 13.39 -0.27
CA GLU A 77 19.68 13.32 0.87
C GLU A 77 18.98 13.75 2.14
N VAL A 78 19.08 12.94 3.19
CA VAL A 78 18.53 13.21 4.51
C VAL A 78 19.67 13.37 5.51
N ASP A 79 19.68 14.49 6.21
CA ASP A 79 20.52 14.71 7.38
C ASP A 79 19.64 14.71 8.63
N ASN A 80 19.69 13.61 9.38
CA ASN A 80 18.89 13.43 10.58
C ASN A 80 19.45 14.21 11.79
N ILE A 81 20.71 14.64 11.77
CA ILE A 81 21.30 15.47 12.82
C ILE A 81 20.76 16.89 12.70
N LEU A 82 20.83 17.46 11.49
CA LEU A 82 20.36 18.81 11.19
C LEU A 82 18.85 18.86 10.92
N ASN A 83 18.18 17.70 10.82
CA ASN A 83 16.78 17.56 10.42
C ASN A 83 16.49 18.28 9.08
N THR A 84 17.36 18.08 8.10
CA THR A 84 17.22 18.68 6.77
C THR A 84 17.08 17.61 5.70
N VAL A 85 16.37 17.96 4.63
CA VAL A 85 16.27 17.14 3.42
C VAL A 85 16.68 18.02 2.25
N LYS A 86 17.55 17.50 1.38
CA LYS A 86 17.99 18.16 0.16
C LYS A 86 17.70 17.26 -1.03
N VAL A 87 17.37 17.89 -2.15
CA VAL A 87 17.30 17.22 -3.44
C VAL A 87 18.24 17.87 -4.44
N SER A 88 18.86 17.04 -5.27
CA SER A 88 19.78 17.48 -6.31
C SER A 88 19.38 16.90 -7.66
N THR A 89 19.50 17.72 -8.71
CA THR A 89 19.40 17.23 -10.09
C THR A 89 20.60 16.35 -10.44
N ASN A 90 20.37 15.34 -11.26
CA ASN A 90 21.36 14.41 -11.77
C ASN A 90 21.36 14.44 -13.32
N GLU A 91 22.08 13.51 -13.94
CA GLU A 91 22.27 13.44 -15.39
C GLU A 91 21.00 13.12 -16.19
N VAL A 92 19.92 12.67 -15.55
CA VAL A 92 18.63 12.38 -16.22
C VAL A 92 17.51 13.33 -15.82
N SER A 93 17.70 14.22 -14.84
CA SER A 93 16.64 15.14 -14.37
C SER A 93 16.06 16.00 -15.48
N GLU A 94 16.93 16.65 -16.29
CA GLU A 94 16.49 17.52 -17.38
C GLU A 94 15.71 16.75 -18.45
N ILE A 95 16.17 15.54 -18.78
CA ILE A 95 15.51 14.65 -19.72
C ILE A 95 14.11 14.31 -19.20
N ALA A 96 13.99 13.87 -17.95
CA ALA A 96 12.71 13.49 -17.36
C ALA A 96 11.74 14.68 -17.32
N PHE A 97 12.18 15.83 -16.80
CA PHE A 97 11.32 17.00 -16.59
C PHE A 97 10.79 17.56 -17.91
N ASN A 98 11.60 17.54 -18.98
CA ASN A 98 11.16 17.98 -20.31
C ASN A 98 10.03 17.11 -20.89
N HIS A 99 9.87 15.87 -20.41
CA HIS A 99 8.82 14.96 -20.84
C HIS A 99 7.60 14.93 -19.90
N PHE A 100 7.60 15.69 -18.79
CA PHE A 100 6.48 15.68 -17.84
C PHE A 100 5.15 16.19 -18.42
N ASN A 101 5.20 16.97 -19.51
CA ASN A 101 3.99 17.36 -20.24
C ASN A 101 3.16 16.17 -20.74
N MET A 102 3.79 15.01 -20.99
CA MET A 102 3.10 13.78 -21.39
C MET A 102 2.13 13.27 -20.30
N TYR A 103 2.34 13.63 -19.03
CA TYR A 103 1.44 13.24 -17.93
C TYR A 103 0.12 14.01 -17.90
N THR A 104 0.01 15.13 -18.62
CA THR A 104 -1.12 16.08 -18.51
C THR A 104 -2.46 15.41 -18.68
N GLU A 105 -2.68 14.71 -19.80
CA GLU A 105 -3.97 14.07 -20.08
C GLU A 105 -4.32 12.97 -19.07
N ALA A 106 -3.32 12.22 -18.61
CA ALA A 106 -3.49 11.15 -17.63
C ALA A 106 -3.84 11.70 -16.24
N ALA A 107 -3.15 12.75 -15.78
CA ALA A 107 -3.46 13.41 -14.52
C ALA A 107 -4.85 14.08 -14.55
N GLU A 108 -5.21 14.71 -15.67
CA GLU A 108 -6.52 15.30 -15.85
C GLU A 108 -7.65 14.27 -15.96
N LEU A 109 -7.38 13.06 -16.46
CA LEU A 109 -8.32 11.94 -16.41
C LEU A 109 -8.62 11.55 -14.95
N LEU A 110 -7.58 11.43 -14.11
CA LEU A 110 -7.77 11.15 -12.68
C LEU A 110 -8.63 12.21 -12.00
N LYS A 111 -8.37 13.51 -12.25
CA LYS A 111 -9.18 14.62 -11.72
C LYS A 111 -10.62 14.55 -12.23
N PHE A 112 -10.81 14.35 -13.52
CA PHE A 112 -12.14 14.27 -14.14
C PHE A 112 -12.97 13.09 -13.59
N SER A 113 -12.31 11.98 -13.26
CA SER A 113 -12.97 10.77 -12.74
C SER A 113 -13.64 10.95 -11.38
N GLU A 114 -13.34 12.03 -10.63
CA GLU A 114 -13.96 12.32 -9.34
C GLU A 114 -15.49 12.38 -9.36
N GLN A 115 -16.06 12.83 -10.48
CA GLN A 115 -17.50 13.02 -10.63
C GLN A 115 -18.26 11.70 -10.87
N PHE A 116 -17.54 10.58 -10.94
CA PHE A 116 -18.07 9.29 -11.36
C PHE A 116 -17.77 8.21 -10.32
N SER A 117 -18.59 7.16 -10.31
CA SER A 117 -18.39 6.04 -9.40
C SER A 117 -17.21 5.17 -9.85
N SER A 118 -16.25 4.92 -8.96
CA SER A 118 -15.16 3.94 -9.16
C SER A 118 -15.66 2.49 -9.30
N ARG A 119 -16.96 2.24 -9.08
CA ARG A 119 -17.62 0.92 -9.12
C ARG A 119 -18.47 0.73 -10.37
N LYS A 120 -18.49 1.67 -11.31
CA LYS A 120 -19.30 1.58 -12.53
C LYS A 120 -18.47 1.91 -13.75
N PHE A 121 -18.74 1.20 -14.84
CA PHE A 121 -18.26 1.63 -16.15
C PHE A 121 -19.16 2.78 -16.62
N GLU A 122 -18.60 3.99 -16.60
CA GLU A 122 -19.30 5.22 -16.96
C GLU A 122 -18.74 5.73 -18.29
N VAL A 123 -19.62 6.11 -19.23
CA VAL A 123 -19.23 6.44 -20.62
C VAL A 123 -18.31 7.67 -20.68
N LYS A 124 -18.61 8.72 -19.91
CA LYS A 124 -17.83 9.98 -19.94
C LYS A 124 -16.34 9.79 -19.58
N PRO A 125 -15.98 9.19 -18.43
CA PRO A 125 -14.57 8.94 -18.12
C PRO A 125 -13.95 7.92 -19.09
N PHE A 126 -14.73 6.95 -19.60
CA PHE A 126 -14.24 6.03 -20.64
C PHE A 126 -13.84 6.75 -21.93
N LEU A 127 -14.66 7.67 -22.45
CA LEU A 127 -14.32 8.43 -23.66
C LEU A 127 -13.04 9.27 -23.47
N LYS A 128 -12.82 9.82 -22.27
CA LYS A 128 -11.57 10.54 -21.96
C LYS A 128 -10.37 9.58 -21.89
N LEU A 129 -10.55 8.38 -21.32
CA LEU A 129 -9.54 7.32 -21.31
C LEU A 129 -9.21 6.85 -22.72
N GLU A 130 -10.20 6.70 -23.60
CA GLU A 130 -9.98 6.28 -24.99
C GLU A 130 -9.21 7.36 -25.77
N SER A 131 -9.53 8.64 -25.58
CA SER A 131 -8.75 9.75 -26.14
C SER A 131 -7.30 9.73 -25.66
N LEU A 132 -7.09 9.56 -24.35
CA LEU A 132 -5.76 9.40 -23.77
C LEU A 132 -5.02 8.21 -24.39
N PHE A 133 -5.70 7.08 -24.56
CA PHE A 133 -5.11 5.88 -25.15
C PHE A 133 -4.69 6.10 -26.61
N LYS A 134 -5.48 6.84 -27.40
CA LYS A 134 -5.11 7.21 -28.77
C LYS A 134 -3.79 7.99 -28.80
N ASN A 135 -3.64 9.00 -27.94
CA ASN A 135 -2.41 9.77 -27.85
C ASN A 135 -1.24 8.94 -27.31
N PHE A 136 -1.51 8.05 -26.35
CA PHE A 136 -0.54 7.06 -25.87
C PHE A 136 0.00 6.18 -27.00
N THR A 137 -0.84 5.66 -27.90
CA THR A 137 -0.36 4.85 -29.05
C THR A 137 0.49 5.61 -30.06
N GLN A 138 0.47 6.94 -29.99
CA GLN A 138 1.28 7.84 -30.82
C GLN A 138 2.45 8.44 -30.03
N ASN A 139 2.76 7.91 -28.84
CA ASN A 139 3.77 8.41 -27.91
C ASN A 139 3.62 9.91 -27.60
N PHE A 140 2.39 10.43 -27.59
CA PHE A 140 2.08 11.85 -27.43
C PHE A 140 2.80 12.76 -28.44
N GLY A 141 3.10 12.25 -29.63
CA GLY A 141 3.83 12.97 -30.67
C GLY A 141 5.33 13.07 -30.44
N VAL A 142 5.86 12.41 -29.40
CA VAL A 142 7.30 12.35 -29.12
C VAL A 142 7.94 11.22 -29.93
N GLU A 143 9.01 11.55 -30.65
CA GLU A 143 9.85 10.53 -31.29
C GLU A 143 10.69 9.82 -30.23
N ILE A 144 10.63 8.49 -30.21
CA ILE A 144 11.45 7.68 -29.29
C ILE A 144 12.92 7.84 -29.70
N SER A 145 13.72 8.37 -28.78
CA SER A 145 15.11 8.68 -29.03
C SER A 145 15.94 7.43 -29.34
N LYS A 146 17.01 7.62 -30.12
CA LYS A 146 18.06 6.60 -30.30
C LYS A 146 19.10 6.62 -29.19
N ASP A 147 19.15 7.71 -28.42
CA ASP A 147 19.97 7.77 -27.20
C ASP A 147 19.31 6.88 -26.14
N GLU A 148 20.03 5.86 -25.68
CA GLU A 148 19.49 4.86 -24.75
C GLU A 148 19.04 5.46 -23.41
N LYS A 149 19.69 6.53 -22.92
CA LYS A 149 19.28 7.19 -21.68
C LYS A 149 17.95 7.92 -21.88
N VAL A 150 17.84 8.70 -22.96
CA VAL A 150 16.60 9.43 -23.28
C VAL A 150 15.45 8.46 -23.53
N LYS A 151 15.71 7.40 -24.31
CA LYS A 151 14.74 6.34 -24.59
C LYS A 151 14.24 5.67 -23.33
N ALA A 152 15.13 5.31 -22.41
CA ALA A 152 14.75 4.68 -21.15
C ALA A 152 13.79 5.55 -20.33
N ILE A 153 14.04 6.87 -20.28
CA ILE A 153 13.16 7.83 -19.58
C ILE A 153 11.81 7.98 -20.30
N GLN A 154 11.79 8.04 -21.64
CA GLN A 154 10.56 8.08 -22.43
C GLN A 154 9.72 6.81 -22.19
N GLU A 155 10.33 5.63 -22.24
CA GLU A 155 9.65 4.35 -22.00
C GLU A 155 9.16 4.20 -20.54
N GLN A 156 9.91 4.75 -19.57
CA GLN A 156 9.48 4.82 -18.17
C GLN A 156 8.22 5.67 -18.02
N ILE A 157 8.19 6.88 -18.61
CA ILE A 157 7.03 7.78 -18.59
C ILE A 157 5.83 7.15 -19.30
N LEU A 158 6.02 6.51 -20.44
CA LEU A 158 4.96 5.79 -21.14
C LEU A 158 4.41 4.64 -20.28
N SER A 159 5.27 3.86 -19.63
CA SER A 159 4.83 2.79 -18.71
C SER A 159 4.00 3.34 -17.55
N HIS A 160 4.35 4.53 -17.05
CA HIS A 160 3.58 5.18 -16.00
C HIS A 160 2.17 5.58 -16.46
N ILE A 161 2.07 6.15 -17.67
CA ILE A 161 0.80 6.53 -18.28
C ILE A 161 -0.05 5.30 -18.57
N GLU A 162 0.53 4.21 -19.08
CA GLU A 162 -0.17 2.93 -19.26
C GLU A 162 -0.79 2.47 -17.93
N GLY A 163 -0.08 2.64 -16.81
CA GLY A 163 -0.59 2.34 -15.47
C GLY A 163 -1.86 3.10 -15.10
N ILE A 164 -2.00 4.37 -15.51
CA ILE A 164 -3.24 5.15 -15.33
C ILE A 164 -4.38 4.61 -16.19
N ILE A 165 -4.07 4.13 -17.39
CA ILE A 165 -5.06 3.59 -18.34
C ILE A 165 -5.59 2.23 -17.83
N VAL A 166 -4.69 1.35 -17.39
CA VAL A 166 -5.05 -0.05 -17.09
C VAL A 166 -5.33 -0.32 -15.62
N GLY A 167 -4.72 0.42 -14.69
CA GLY A 167 -4.84 0.16 -13.25
C GLY A 167 -6.28 0.26 -12.73
N PRO A 168 -6.93 1.43 -12.84
CA PRO A 168 -8.34 1.60 -12.45
C PRO A 168 -9.28 0.64 -13.19
N THR A 169 -9.02 0.41 -14.47
CA THR A 169 -9.78 -0.52 -15.32
C THR A 169 -9.71 -1.95 -14.79
N LEU A 170 -8.50 -2.47 -14.51
CA LEU A 170 -8.29 -3.81 -13.97
C LEU A 170 -9.02 -4.01 -12.63
N VAL A 171 -8.92 -3.03 -11.74
CA VAL A 171 -9.57 -3.10 -10.43
C VAL A 171 -11.09 -3.10 -10.57
N LEU A 172 -11.65 -2.23 -11.41
CA LEU A 172 -13.08 -2.21 -11.70
C LEU A 172 -13.57 -3.58 -12.23
N LEU A 173 -12.90 -4.13 -13.23
CA LEU A 173 -13.28 -5.42 -13.84
C LEU A 173 -13.11 -6.59 -12.86
N GLY A 174 -12.04 -6.57 -12.06
CA GLY A 174 -11.76 -7.59 -11.04
C GLY A 174 -12.82 -7.58 -9.92
N MET A 175 -13.15 -6.42 -9.37
CA MET A 175 -14.19 -6.29 -8.34
C MET A 175 -15.60 -6.60 -8.88
N LYS A 176 -15.83 -6.46 -10.18
CA LYS A 176 -17.09 -6.84 -10.85
C LYS A 176 -17.17 -8.31 -11.24
N GLY A 177 -16.14 -9.11 -10.96
CA GLY A 177 -16.13 -10.54 -11.26
C GLY A 177 -15.94 -10.87 -12.74
N MET A 178 -15.43 -9.93 -13.57
CA MET A 178 -15.09 -10.24 -14.98
C MET A 178 -14.04 -11.34 -15.08
N PHE A 179 -13.13 -11.40 -14.12
CA PHE A 179 -12.09 -12.41 -14.05
C PHE A 179 -12.58 -13.70 -13.35
N HIS A 180 -13.88 -13.96 -13.39
CA HIS A 180 -14.42 -15.26 -13.01
C HIS A 180 -13.94 -16.34 -13.99
N LYS A 181 -13.76 -17.57 -13.48
CA LYS A 181 -13.16 -18.69 -14.23
C LYS A 181 -13.82 -18.95 -15.58
N TYR A 182 -15.12 -18.70 -15.70
CA TYR A 182 -15.89 -18.85 -16.94
C TYR A 182 -15.32 -17.98 -18.08
N PHE A 183 -15.28 -16.65 -17.91
CA PHE A 183 -14.77 -15.72 -18.93
C PHE A 183 -13.27 -15.89 -19.21
N MET A 184 -12.52 -16.46 -18.27
CA MET A 184 -11.09 -16.71 -18.44
C MET A 184 -10.76 -17.98 -19.24
N GLN A 185 -11.74 -18.85 -19.51
CA GLN A 185 -11.53 -20.15 -20.15
C GLN A 185 -12.19 -20.28 -21.52
N THR A 186 -13.06 -19.34 -21.89
CA THR A 186 -13.81 -19.38 -23.14
C THR A 186 -13.86 -18.02 -23.81
N LYS A 187 -14.14 -18.00 -25.11
CA LYS A 187 -14.49 -16.78 -25.83
C LYS A 187 -15.77 -16.18 -25.28
N PHE A 188 -15.88 -14.87 -25.30
CA PHE A 188 -17.08 -14.13 -24.89
C PHE A 188 -17.30 -12.90 -25.77
N LYS A 189 -18.55 -12.47 -25.91
CA LYS A 189 -18.93 -11.17 -26.50
C LYS A 189 -19.12 -10.10 -25.44
N ALA A 190 -19.06 -8.84 -25.85
CA ALA A 190 -19.25 -7.71 -24.95
C ALA A 190 -20.64 -7.72 -24.26
N GLU A 191 -21.70 -8.11 -24.98
CA GLU A 191 -23.06 -8.18 -24.43
C GLU A 191 -23.26 -9.24 -23.33
N GLU A 192 -22.36 -10.23 -23.25
CA GLU A 192 -22.44 -11.27 -22.21
C GLU A 192 -21.99 -10.76 -20.83
N PHE A 193 -21.25 -9.65 -20.78
CA PHE A 193 -20.72 -9.10 -19.53
C PHE A 193 -21.30 -7.74 -19.17
N HIS A 194 -21.57 -6.87 -20.15
CA HIS A 194 -21.94 -5.49 -19.88
C HIS A 194 -23.21 -5.04 -20.62
N LYS A 195 -24.04 -4.25 -19.93
CA LYS A 195 -25.31 -3.70 -20.46
C LYS A 195 -25.15 -2.68 -21.60
N ASP A 196 -23.96 -2.14 -21.76
CA ASP A 196 -23.55 -1.25 -22.84
C ASP A 196 -22.41 -1.94 -23.60
N PRO A 197 -22.74 -2.85 -24.53
CA PRO A 197 -21.75 -3.67 -25.22
C PRO A 197 -20.90 -2.88 -26.22
N GLU A 198 -21.41 -1.77 -26.74
CA GLU A 198 -20.70 -0.95 -27.72
C GLU A 198 -19.47 -0.28 -27.09
N ASN A 199 -19.68 0.48 -26.00
CA ASN A 199 -18.58 1.14 -25.30
C ASN A 199 -17.68 0.14 -24.58
N PHE A 200 -18.25 -0.94 -24.05
CA PHE A 200 -17.45 -1.99 -23.43
C PHE A 200 -16.59 -2.74 -24.46
N GLY A 201 -17.09 -2.99 -25.66
CA GLY A 201 -16.32 -3.55 -26.77
C GLY A 201 -15.13 -2.68 -27.16
N ARG A 202 -15.31 -1.35 -27.19
CA ARG A 202 -14.21 -0.40 -27.43
C ARG A 202 -13.15 -0.44 -26.31
N LEU A 203 -13.55 -0.61 -25.05
CA LEU A 203 -12.60 -0.87 -23.96
C LEU A 203 -11.84 -2.19 -24.18
N LEU A 204 -12.52 -3.25 -24.60
CA LEU A 204 -11.88 -4.53 -24.92
C LEU A 204 -10.92 -4.41 -26.11
N ASP A 205 -11.20 -3.55 -27.08
CA ASP A 205 -10.30 -3.25 -28.20
C ASP A 205 -9.02 -2.57 -27.73
N ILE A 206 -9.09 -1.65 -26.76
CA ILE A 206 -7.90 -1.08 -26.08
C ILE A 206 -7.07 -2.20 -25.44
N LEU A 207 -7.72 -3.09 -24.69
CA LEU A 207 -7.03 -4.20 -24.01
C LEU A 207 -6.50 -5.24 -25.00
N THR A 208 -7.15 -5.40 -26.15
CA THR A 208 -6.67 -6.23 -27.28
C THR A 208 -5.40 -5.64 -27.88
N HIS A 209 -5.34 -4.32 -28.07
CA HIS A 209 -4.12 -3.63 -28.52
C HIS A 209 -2.95 -3.83 -27.53
N LEU A 210 -3.24 -3.87 -26.23
CA LEU A 210 -2.26 -4.19 -25.18
C LEU A 210 -1.93 -5.70 -25.07
N LYS A 211 -2.46 -6.52 -26.00
CA LYS A 211 -2.30 -7.99 -26.07
C LYS A 211 -2.88 -8.75 -24.89
N TRP A 212 -3.92 -8.23 -24.23
CA TRP A 212 -4.58 -8.94 -23.13
C TRP A 212 -5.71 -9.83 -23.62
N PHE A 213 -6.30 -9.45 -24.75
CA PHE A 213 -7.26 -10.26 -25.47
C PHE A 213 -6.82 -10.47 -26.91
N ASP A 214 -7.22 -11.59 -27.49
CA ASP A 214 -7.31 -11.77 -28.92
C ASP A 214 -8.78 -11.55 -29.34
N LYS A 215 -8.99 -10.90 -30.48
CA LYS A 215 -10.33 -10.64 -31.04
C LYS A 215 -10.55 -11.49 -32.29
N SER A 216 -11.67 -12.22 -32.32
CA SER A 216 -12.09 -13.04 -33.46
C SER A 216 -13.56 -12.74 -33.78
N GLY A 217 -13.80 -11.96 -34.83
CA GLY A 217 -15.11 -11.38 -35.09
C GLY A 217 -15.51 -10.41 -33.97
N GLU A 218 -16.64 -10.68 -33.33
CA GLU A 218 -17.14 -9.90 -32.17
C GLU A 218 -16.75 -10.51 -30.82
N SER A 219 -16.05 -11.64 -30.82
CA SER A 219 -15.67 -12.36 -29.61
C SER A 219 -14.24 -12.06 -29.19
N TYR A 220 -14.03 -12.04 -27.87
CA TYR A 220 -12.74 -11.81 -27.21
C TYR A 220 -12.31 -13.07 -26.46
N GLU A 221 -11.02 -13.34 -26.44
CA GLU A 221 -10.40 -14.44 -25.72
C GLU A 221 -9.21 -13.91 -24.93
N PHE A 222 -9.04 -14.31 -23.67
CA PHE A 222 -7.85 -13.91 -22.92
C PHE A 222 -6.59 -14.52 -23.53
N THR A 223 -5.57 -13.69 -23.72
CA THR A 223 -4.22 -14.18 -23.99
C THR A 223 -3.56 -14.65 -22.69
N ASP A 224 -2.46 -15.36 -22.80
CA ASP A 224 -1.59 -15.71 -21.66
C ASP A 224 -1.17 -14.46 -20.84
N THR A 225 -0.90 -13.33 -21.51
CA THR A 225 -0.60 -12.03 -20.89
C THR A 225 -1.80 -11.44 -20.17
N GLY A 226 -2.98 -11.46 -20.79
CA GLY A 226 -4.22 -11.01 -20.15
C GLY A 226 -4.55 -11.82 -18.91
N LEU A 227 -4.43 -13.16 -18.98
CA LEU A 227 -4.60 -14.04 -17.83
C LEU A 227 -3.62 -13.73 -16.71
N PHE A 228 -2.37 -13.35 -17.03
CA PHE A 228 -1.38 -12.97 -16.03
C PHE A 228 -1.82 -11.77 -15.19
N PHE A 229 -2.30 -10.71 -15.84
CA PHE A 229 -2.77 -9.49 -15.18
C PHE A 229 -4.13 -9.67 -14.51
N ALA A 230 -5.08 -10.35 -15.14
CA ALA A 230 -6.39 -10.66 -14.55
C ALA A 230 -6.26 -11.38 -13.20
N ARG A 231 -5.38 -12.41 -13.12
CA ARG A 231 -5.08 -13.14 -11.87
C ARG A 231 -4.37 -12.30 -10.80
N ARG A 232 -3.89 -11.11 -11.15
CA ARG A 232 -3.14 -10.19 -10.28
C ARG A 232 -3.79 -8.82 -10.19
N ALA A 233 -5.05 -8.68 -10.60
CA ALA A 233 -5.75 -7.40 -10.57
C ALA A 233 -5.79 -6.81 -9.14
N SER A 234 -5.89 -7.66 -8.11
CA SER A 234 -5.84 -7.23 -6.70
C SER A 234 -4.53 -6.54 -6.31
N ALA A 235 -3.41 -6.85 -6.96
CA ALA A 235 -2.14 -6.16 -6.70
C ALA A 235 -2.19 -4.66 -7.03
N TYR A 236 -3.14 -4.22 -7.88
CA TYR A 236 -3.39 -2.80 -8.15
C TYR A 236 -4.33 -2.16 -7.11
N GLY A 237 -5.13 -2.96 -6.41
CA GLY A 237 -6.23 -2.48 -5.58
C GLY A 237 -5.80 -1.51 -4.48
N VAL A 238 -4.67 -1.78 -3.81
CA VAL A 238 -4.13 -0.88 -2.78
C VAL A 238 -3.77 0.47 -3.39
N THR A 239 -2.95 0.52 -4.44
CA THR A 239 -2.51 1.80 -5.04
C THR A 239 -3.67 2.57 -5.67
N VAL A 240 -4.55 1.88 -6.41
CA VAL A 240 -5.73 2.50 -7.05
C VAL A 240 -6.71 3.04 -6.00
N SER A 241 -6.82 2.41 -4.83
CA SER A 241 -7.71 2.90 -3.76
C SER A 241 -7.34 4.30 -3.27
N TYR A 242 -6.10 4.76 -3.47
CA TYR A 242 -5.63 6.10 -3.10
C TYR A 242 -5.81 7.15 -4.22
N ILE A 243 -6.42 6.82 -5.37
CA ILE A 243 -6.75 7.82 -6.40
C ILE A 243 -7.54 9.03 -5.84
N PRO A 244 -8.46 8.91 -4.87
CA PRO A 244 -9.07 10.08 -4.24
C PRO A 244 -8.05 11.07 -3.68
N THR A 245 -6.99 10.58 -3.04
CA THR A 245 -5.84 11.40 -2.59
C THR A 245 -5.03 11.92 -3.77
N LEU A 246 -4.60 11.02 -4.66
CA LEU A 246 -3.65 11.34 -5.73
C LEU A 246 -4.19 12.35 -6.75
N ARG A 247 -5.51 12.38 -7.00
CA ARG A 247 -6.10 13.39 -7.89
C ARG A 247 -6.19 14.79 -7.27
N LYS A 248 -5.92 14.94 -5.97
CA LYS A 248 -5.94 16.23 -5.23
C LYS A 248 -4.56 16.65 -4.72
N LEU A 249 -3.48 16.16 -5.34
CA LEU A 249 -2.13 16.56 -4.96
C LEU A 249 -1.90 18.08 -5.07
N ASP A 250 -2.63 18.80 -5.94
CA ASP A 250 -2.56 20.28 -5.95
C ASP A 250 -3.03 20.91 -4.63
N LYS A 251 -4.04 20.32 -3.99
CA LYS A 251 -4.58 20.78 -2.70
C LYS A 251 -3.71 20.31 -1.54
N PHE A 252 -3.25 19.07 -1.59
CA PHE A 252 -2.35 18.53 -0.58
C PHE A 252 -1.03 19.30 -0.56
N ILE A 253 -0.39 19.48 -1.70
CA ILE A 253 0.93 20.11 -1.76
C ILE A 253 0.83 21.62 -1.66
N PHE A 254 -0.17 22.29 -2.25
CA PHE A 254 -0.20 23.76 -2.37
C PHE A 254 -1.45 24.43 -1.78
N GLY A 255 -2.28 23.69 -1.06
CA GLY A 255 -3.54 24.19 -0.50
C GLY A 255 -3.75 23.72 0.93
N ASP A 256 -5.01 23.41 1.26
CA ASP A 256 -5.38 22.89 2.57
C ASP A 256 -5.02 21.39 2.68
N PRO A 257 -4.08 21.00 3.57
CA PRO A 257 -3.71 19.61 3.78
C PRO A 257 -4.76 18.80 4.55
N THR A 258 -5.83 19.43 5.04
CA THR A 258 -6.86 18.81 5.89
C THR A 258 -8.16 18.46 5.15
N ILE A 259 -8.23 18.64 3.84
CA ILE A 259 -9.46 18.51 3.02
C ILE A 259 -10.20 17.17 3.13
N PHE A 260 -9.53 16.09 3.52
CA PHE A 260 -10.15 14.77 3.69
C PHE A 260 -10.46 14.40 5.13
N ARG A 261 -10.25 15.32 6.07
CA ARG A 261 -10.57 15.12 7.48
C ARG A 261 -11.95 15.70 7.74
N SER A 262 -12.86 14.85 8.19
CA SER A 262 -14.10 15.24 8.84
C SER A 262 -13.93 15.02 10.34
N GLU A 263 -14.35 15.99 11.16
CA GLU A 263 -14.37 15.83 12.62
C GLU A 263 -15.52 14.90 13.04
N GLY A 264 -15.29 13.96 13.97
CA GLY A 264 -16.33 13.09 14.52
C GLY A 264 -15.98 11.59 14.62
N LYS A 265 -16.69 10.86 15.49
CA LYS A 265 -16.60 9.38 15.62
C LYS A 265 -17.34 8.71 14.46
N GLY A 266 -16.69 7.75 13.78
CA GLY A 266 -17.31 6.93 12.73
C GLY A 266 -17.31 7.54 11.33
N ASN A 267 -16.48 8.55 11.08
CA ASN A 267 -16.40 9.18 9.78
C ASN A 267 -15.80 8.25 8.71
N GLU A 268 -16.46 8.16 7.56
CA GLU A 268 -15.94 7.45 6.39
C GLU A 268 -14.66 8.11 5.89
N GLU A 269 -13.65 7.28 5.63
CA GLU A 269 -12.38 7.73 5.11
C GLU A 269 -12.53 8.10 3.63
N ILE A 270 -12.55 9.41 3.33
CA ILE A 270 -12.75 9.92 1.97
C ILE A 270 -11.45 10.07 1.17
N HIS A 271 -10.29 9.93 1.82
CA HIS A 271 -8.97 9.98 1.18
C HIS A 271 -8.62 8.67 0.45
N VAL A 272 -9.30 7.57 0.78
CA VAL A 272 -9.03 6.23 0.25
C VAL A 272 -10.34 5.45 0.07
N ASP A 273 -10.47 4.71 -1.02
CA ASP A 273 -11.57 3.79 -1.19
C ASP A 273 -11.34 2.52 -0.34
N ARG A 274 -11.86 2.52 0.89
CA ARG A 274 -11.55 1.49 1.90
C ARG A 274 -11.94 0.08 1.48
N GLU A 275 -13.08 -0.10 0.81
CA GLU A 275 -13.51 -1.41 0.32
C GLU A 275 -12.54 -1.92 -0.77
N MET A 276 -12.13 -1.06 -1.70
CA MET A 276 -11.12 -1.41 -2.72
C MET A 276 -9.76 -1.72 -2.10
N ASN A 277 -9.36 -0.95 -1.09
CA ASN A 277 -8.11 -1.13 -0.36
C ASN A 277 -8.07 -2.52 0.31
N VAL A 278 -9.15 -2.91 1.00
CA VAL A 278 -9.32 -4.24 1.62
C VAL A 278 -9.34 -5.36 0.57
N TRP A 279 -10.01 -5.16 -0.57
CA TRP A 279 -10.00 -6.12 -1.67
C TRP A 279 -8.59 -6.31 -2.25
N GLY A 280 -7.84 -5.21 -2.40
CA GLY A 280 -6.48 -5.22 -2.91
C GLY A 280 -5.49 -5.90 -1.97
N SER A 281 -5.57 -5.62 -0.65
CA SER A 281 -4.69 -6.23 0.34
C SER A 281 -4.93 -7.74 0.49
N GLY A 282 -6.19 -8.19 0.40
CA GLY A 282 -6.59 -9.61 0.45
C GLY A 282 -5.80 -10.54 -0.49
N GLY A 283 -5.39 -10.08 -1.67
CA GLY A 283 -4.66 -10.87 -2.65
C GLY A 283 -3.18 -11.13 -2.32
N ALA A 284 -2.56 -10.33 -1.45
CA ALA A 284 -1.12 -10.42 -1.14
C ALA A 284 -0.80 -11.51 -0.08
N HIS A 285 -1.79 -11.94 0.71
CA HIS A 285 -1.54 -12.65 1.95
C HIS A 285 -1.12 -14.13 1.82
N ALA A 286 -1.41 -14.81 0.72
CA ALA A 286 -1.22 -16.27 0.62
C ALA A 286 0.23 -16.72 0.86
N ALA A 287 1.23 -15.94 0.42
CA ALA A 287 2.64 -16.26 0.64
C ALA A 287 3.09 -16.01 2.09
N TYR A 288 2.51 -14.98 2.74
CA TYR A 288 2.80 -14.64 4.13
C TYR A 288 2.17 -15.65 5.09
N PHE A 289 0.96 -16.10 4.78
CA PHE A 289 0.21 -17.06 5.59
C PHE A 289 0.97 -18.36 5.82
N LYS A 290 1.74 -18.87 4.84
CA LYS A 290 2.55 -20.08 5.08
C LYS A 290 3.53 -19.93 6.24
N VAL A 291 4.20 -18.78 6.37
CA VAL A 291 5.14 -18.52 7.47
C VAL A 291 4.39 -18.38 8.80
N LEU A 292 3.25 -17.68 8.77
CA LEU A 292 2.40 -17.52 9.96
C LEU A 292 1.87 -18.86 10.46
N ASP A 293 1.42 -19.74 9.56
CA ASP A 293 0.90 -21.05 9.88
C ASP A 293 1.92 -21.87 10.69
N GLU A 294 3.19 -21.85 10.28
CA GLU A 294 4.26 -22.57 10.98
C GLU A 294 4.43 -22.05 12.42
N ILE A 295 4.38 -20.73 12.62
CA ILE A 295 4.47 -20.11 13.96
C ILE A 295 3.27 -20.48 14.83
N ILE A 296 2.06 -20.41 14.26
CA ILE A 296 0.81 -20.73 14.96
C ILE A 296 0.77 -22.21 15.35
N ILE A 297 1.12 -23.10 14.43
CA ILE A 297 1.17 -24.54 14.68
C ILE A 297 2.14 -24.85 15.82
N ASN A 298 3.33 -24.25 15.80
CA ASN A 298 4.31 -24.46 16.87
C ASN A 298 3.81 -23.98 18.23
N LEU A 299 3.13 -22.82 18.31
CA LEU A 299 2.59 -22.29 19.57
C LEU A 299 1.46 -23.17 20.13
N PHE A 300 0.52 -23.61 19.30
CA PHE A 300 -0.67 -24.37 19.71
C PHE A 300 -0.47 -25.90 19.72
N ASN A 301 0.75 -26.37 19.49
CA ASN A 301 1.18 -27.76 19.73
C ASN A 301 1.93 -27.95 21.05
N LYS A 302 2.24 -26.88 21.79
CA LYS A 302 2.81 -26.96 23.14
C LYS A 302 1.81 -27.58 24.13
N PRO A 303 2.24 -28.05 25.32
CA PRO A 303 1.31 -28.44 26.39
C PRO A 303 0.26 -27.35 26.65
N ILE A 304 -1.01 -27.72 26.87
CA ILE A 304 -2.14 -26.78 26.93
C ILE A 304 -1.90 -25.59 27.88
N HIS A 305 -1.28 -25.84 29.03
CA HIS A 305 -0.99 -24.79 30.03
C HIS A 305 0.10 -23.79 29.60
N GLU A 306 0.88 -24.11 28.58
CA GLU A 306 1.89 -23.24 27.95
C GLU A 306 1.36 -22.53 26.70
N GLN A 307 0.14 -22.81 26.26
CA GLN A 307 -0.45 -22.19 25.09
C GLN A 307 -1.15 -20.86 25.43
N PRO A 308 -1.30 -19.96 24.45
CA PRO A 308 -2.23 -18.85 24.57
C PRO A 308 -3.65 -19.35 24.87
N LYS A 309 -4.41 -18.60 25.70
CA LYS A 309 -5.83 -18.88 25.90
C LYS A 309 -6.66 -18.58 24.65
N GLY A 310 -6.13 -17.75 23.75
CA GLY A 310 -6.81 -17.33 22.54
C GLY A 310 -5.96 -16.38 21.69
N ILE A 311 -6.60 -15.74 20.72
CA ILE A 311 -6.00 -14.79 19.79
C ILE A 311 -6.74 -13.46 19.87
N LEU A 312 -5.98 -12.37 19.88
CA LEU A 312 -6.49 -11.02 19.72
C LEU A 312 -5.89 -10.38 18.47
N ASP A 313 -6.73 -10.11 17.48
CA ASP A 313 -6.38 -9.47 16.20
C ASP A 313 -6.76 -7.97 16.24
N VAL A 314 -5.75 -7.09 16.32
CA VAL A 314 -5.94 -5.63 16.33
C VAL A 314 -5.89 -5.10 14.91
N GLY A 315 -6.89 -4.29 14.53
CA GLY A 315 -7.14 -3.90 13.15
C GLY A 315 -7.71 -5.06 12.33
N CYS A 316 -8.66 -5.79 12.92
CA CYS A 316 -9.20 -7.03 12.34
C CYS A 316 -9.88 -6.83 10.97
N GLY A 317 -10.23 -5.60 10.58
CA GLY A 317 -10.69 -5.28 9.24
C GLY A 317 -11.98 -6.02 8.88
N ASN A 318 -11.88 -7.05 8.03
CA ASN A 318 -13.00 -7.90 7.64
C ASN A 318 -13.02 -9.28 8.33
N GLY A 319 -12.11 -9.52 9.28
CA GLY A 319 -12.01 -10.78 10.03
C GLY A 319 -11.35 -11.93 9.28
N ALA A 320 -10.85 -11.72 8.06
CA ALA A 320 -10.27 -12.80 7.26
C ALA A 320 -9.02 -13.41 7.90
N PHE A 321 -8.18 -12.60 8.54
CA PHE A 321 -6.98 -13.09 9.21
C PHE A 321 -7.33 -13.91 10.46
N LEU A 322 -8.20 -13.39 11.33
CA LEU A 322 -8.69 -14.13 12.49
C LEU A 322 -9.36 -15.47 12.10
N LYS A 323 -10.18 -15.47 11.04
CA LYS A 323 -10.76 -16.70 10.46
C LYS A 323 -9.68 -17.69 10.02
N HIS A 324 -8.67 -17.21 9.31
CA HIS A 324 -7.55 -18.05 8.85
C HIS A 324 -6.81 -18.69 10.02
N LEU A 325 -6.45 -17.90 11.03
CA LEU A 325 -5.75 -18.38 12.23
C LEU A 325 -6.57 -19.43 12.98
N PHE A 326 -7.87 -19.21 13.17
CA PHE A 326 -8.75 -20.20 13.79
C PHE A 326 -8.75 -21.51 13.01
N ASN A 327 -8.95 -21.47 11.69
CA ASN A 327 -8.96 -22.66 10.85
C ASN A 327 -7.63 -23.44 10.92
N VAL A 328 -6.49 -22.74 10.99
CA VAL A 328 -5.18 -23.39 11.17
C VAL A 328 -5.12 -24.10 12.52
N ILE A 329 -5.56 -23.46 13.61
CA ILE A 329 -5.52 -24.06 14.95
C ILE A 329 -6.44 -25.27 15.02
N GLU A 330 -7.70 -25.11 14.61
CA GLU A 330 -8.72 -26.15 14.64
C GLU A 330 -8.28 -27.41 13.87
N ASN A 331 -7.74 -27.22 12.66
CA ASN A 331 -7.50 -28.35 11.75
C ASN A 331 -6.07 -28.91 11.79
N ARG A 332 -5.09 -28.19 12.37
CA ARG A 332 -3.66 -28.52 12.22
C ARG A 332 -2.86 -28.51 13.52
N THR A 333 -3.51 -28.44 14.69
CA THR A 333 -2.80 -28.39 15.98
C THR A 333 -3.37 -29.33 17.04
N GLU A 334 -2.58 -29.62 18.07
CA GLU A 334 -3.03 -30.39 19.24
C GLU A 334 -4.16 -29.67 19.99
N ARG A 335 -4.13 -28.32 20.04
CA ARG A 335 -5.24 -27.53 20.59
C ARG A 335 -6.56 -27.79 19.86
N GLY A 336 -6.50 -27.90 18.53
CA GLY A 336 -7.67 -28.17 17.69
C GLY A 336 -8.43 -29.45 18.07
N LYS A 337 -7.73 -30.47 18.58
CA LYS A 337 -8.31 -31.76 18.99
C LYS A 337 -9.08 -31.70 20.31
N VAL A 338 -8.92 -30.62 21.09
CA VAL A 338 -9.46 -30.48 22.46
C VAL A 338 -10.15 -29.13 22.68
N LEU A 339 -10.70 -28.52 21.61
CA LEU A 339 -11.38 -27.23 21.70
C LEU A 339 -12.65 -27.26 22.57
N GLU A 340 -13.27 -28.43 22.75
CA GLU A 340 -14.43 -28.60 23.64
C GLU A 340 -14.04 -28.39 25.12
N ASP A 341 -12.93 -29.02 25.56
CA ASP A 341 -12.42 -28.90 26.92
C ASP A 341 -11.60 -27.61 27.14
N HIS A 342 -10.95 -27.13 26.08
CA HIS A 342 -10.07 -25.97 26.09
C HIS A 342 -10.40 -25.01 24.95
N PRO A 343 -11.51 -24.26 25.02
CA PRO A 343 -11.93 -23.35 23.95
C PRO A 343 -10.92 -22.21 23.72
N LEU A 344 -10.95 -21.61 22.53
CA LEU A 344 -10.16 -20.43 22.19
C LEU A 344 -10.98 -19.16 22.40
N PHE A 345 -10.37 -18.16 23.04
CA PHE A 345 -10.91 -16.81 23.01
C PHE A 345 -10.47 -16.11 21.73
N LEU A 346 -11.37 -15.97 20.76
CA LEU A 346 -11.11 -15.21 19.54
C LEU A 346 -11.64 -13.79 19.69
N ILE A 347 -10.78 -12.80 19.48
CA ILE A 347 -11.14 -11.40 19.64
C ILE A 347 -10.66 -10.60 18.42
N GLY A 348 -11.60 -10.01 17.69
CA GLY A 348 -11.32 -9.00 16.67
C GLY A 348 -11.48 -7.61 17.27
N VAL A 349 -10.46 -6.77 17.12
CA VAL A 349 -10.46 -5.38 17.59
C VAL A 349 -10.29 -4.45 16.38
N ASP A 350 -11.09 -3.40 16.31
CA ASP A 350 -10.95 -2.35 15.31
C ASP A 350 -11.50 -1.03 15.86
N TYR A 351 -10.92 0.09 15.44
CA TYR A 351 -11.41 1.41 15.82
C TYR A 351 -12.52 1.90 14.86
N ASN A 352 -12.68 1.23 13.72
CA ASN A 352 -13.70 1.54 12.71
C ASN A 352 -14.93 0.63 12.86
N GLU A 353 -16.10 1.22 13.15
CA GLU A 353 -17.36 0.49 13.34
C GLU A 353 -17.84 -0.29 12.10
N ALA A 354 -17.55 0.19 10.89
CA ALA A 354 -17.89 -0.52 9.65
C ALA A 354 -17.07 -1.80 9.51
N ALA A 355 -15.77 -1.75 9.85
CA ALA A 355 -14.91 -2.93 9.92
C ALA A 355 -15.44 -3.95 10.94
N LEU A 356 -15.80 -3.51 12.15
CA LEU A 356 -16.40 -4.38 13.17
C LEU A 356 -17.68 -5.06 12.69
N LYS A 357 -18.57 -4.34 11.98
CA LYS A 357 -19.81 -4.90 11.42
C LYS A 357 -19.52 -5.97 10.36
N ILE A 358 -18.56 -5.73 9.47
CA ILE A 358 -18.16 -6.70 8.43
C ILE A 358 -17.51 -7.93 9.06
N THR A 359 -16.60 -7.73 10.02
CA THR A 359 -15.95 -8.82 10.77
C THR A 359 -16.97 -9.72 11.45
N ARG A 360 -17.95 -9.15 12.17
CA ARG A 360 -19.04 -9.94 12.79
C ARG A 360 -19.79 -10.79 11.77
N LYS A 361 -20.19 -10.18 10.64
CA LYS A 361 -20.89 -10.88 9.56
C LYS A 361 -20.07 -12.04 9.01
N ASN A 362 -18.80 -11.81 8.71
CA ASN A 362 -17.93 -12.81 8.09
C ASN A 362 -17.57 -13.97 9.04
N LEU A 363 -17.38 -13.69 10.33
CA LEU A 363 -17.10 -14.74 11.32
C LEU A 363 -18.35 -15.58 11.61
N VAL A 364 -19.52 -14.97 11.72
CA VAL A 364 -20.81 -15.71 11.84
C VAL A 364 -21.06 -16.58 10.62
N GLN A 365 -20.83 -16.06 9.41
CA GLN A 365 -20.95 -16.85 8.17
C GLN A 365 -19.93 -18.00 8.06
N ALA A 366 -18.87 -17.96 8.87
CA ALA A 366 -17.87 -19.01 8.94
C ALA A 366 -18.09 -19.97 10.12
N ASP A 367 -19.19 -19.82 10.87
CA ASP A 367 -19.48 -20.55 12.10
C ASP A 367 -18.41 -20.39 13.19
N ILE A 368 -17.72 -19.23 13.20
CA ILE A 368 -16.67 -18.90 14.18
C ILE A 368 -17.23 -17.98 15.26
N TRP A 369 -17.15 -18.40 16.52
CA TRP A 369 -17.54 -17.58 17.67
C TRP A 369 -16.37 -16.72 18.14
N ALA A 370 -16.50 -15.40 17.96
CA ALA A 370 -15.51 -14.43 18.39
C ALA A 370 -16.17 -13.21 19.05
N LYS A 371 -15.44 -12.54 19.94
CA LYS A 371 -15.80 -11.20 20.41
C LYS A 371 -15.25 -10.18 19.41
N VAL A 372 -16.08 -9.21 19.03
CA VAL A 372 -15.68 -8.14 18.10
C VAL A 372 -15.93 -6.81 18.77
N ILE A 373 -14.86 -6.13 19.16
CA ILE A 373 -14.89 -4.97 20.06
C ILE A 373 -14.20 -3.75 19.46
N TRP A 374 -14.63 -2.58 19.91
CA TRP A 374 -13.95 -1.34 19.58
C TRP A 374 -12.64 -1.23 20.36
N GLY A 375 -11.56 -0.79 19.71
CA GLY A 375 -10.29 -0.51 20.37
C GLY A 375 -9.29 0.17 19.46
N ASP A 376 -8.36 0.92 20.06
CA ASP A 376 -7.31 1.66 19.37
C ASP A 376 -5.94 0.99 19.64
N ILE A 377 -5.17 0.76 18.57
CA ILE A 377 -3.81 0.23 18.67
C ILE A 377 -2.90 1.13 19.52
N GLY A 378 -3.15 2.44 19.57
CA GLY A 378 -2.39 3.40 20.36
C GLY A 378 -2.61 3.32 21.87
N ASN A 379 -3.63 2.59 22.33
CA ASN A 379 -4.02 2.51 23.75
C ASN A 379 -4.33 1.07 24.23
N PRO A 380 -3.30 0.21 24.34
CA PRO A 380 -3.46 -1.15 24.84
C PRO A 380 -3.91 -1.23 26.31
N GLU A 381 -3.66 -0.19 27.11
CA GLU A 381 -4.10 -0.13 28.51
C GLU A 381 -5.62 -0.09 28.62
N ALA A 382 -6.27 0.82 27.89
CA ALA A 382 -7.73 0.88 27.83
C ALA A 382 -8.33 -0.43 27.29
N MET A 383 -7.70 -1.01 26.26
CA MET A 383 -8.12 -2.29 25.69
C MET A 383 -8.02 -3.43 26.71
N SER A 384 -6.92 -3.50 27.47
CA SER A 384 -6.73 -4.51 28.52
C SER A 384 -7.77 -4.38 29.63
N LYS A 385 -8.08 -3.15 30.05
CA LYS A 385 -9.12 -2.88 31.05
C LYS A 385 -10.49 -3.34 30.57
N ASP A 386 -10.86 -2.96 29.35
CA ASP A 386 -12.14 -3.33 28.73
C ASP A 386 -12.30 -4.86 28.60
N LEU A 387 -11.24 -5.57 28.23
CA LEU A 387 -11.24 -7.03 28.12
C LEU A 387 -11.45 -7.72 29.48
N ASN A 388 -10.76 -7.23 30.52
CA ASN A 388 -10.88 -7.77 31.85
C ASN A 388 -12.28 -7.49 32.44
N GLU A 389 -12.77 -6.25 32.35
CA GLU A 389 -14.07 -5.86 32.92
C GLU A 389 -15.26 -6.54 32.22
N LYS A 390 -15.22 -6.66 30.88
CA LYS A 390 -16.36 -7.18 30.11
C LYS A 390 -16.35 -8.70 29.94
N TYR A 391 -15.17 -9.32 29.94
CA TYR A 391 -15.01 -10.73 29.60
C TYR A 391 -14.19 -11.54 30.60
N GLY A 392 -13.56 -10.90 31.61
CA GLY A 392 -12.68 -11.58 32.56
C GLY A 392 -11.41 -12.14 31.91
N ILE A 393 -10.96 -11.53 30.82
CA ILE A 393 -9.80 -11.98 30.04
C ILE A 393 -8.66 -10.97 30.19
N ASP A 394 -7.51 -11.45 30.63
CA ASP A 394 -6.28 -10.66 30.63
C ASP A 394 -5.66 -10.61 29.24
N LEU A 395 -5.34 -9.41 28.75
CA LEU A 395 -4.74 -9.21 27.42
C LEU A 395 -3.42 -9.98 27.26
N SER A 396 -2.65 -10.14 28.35
CA SER A 396 -1.39 -10.90 28.37
C SER A 396 -1.57 -12.41 28.24
N ASP A 397 -2.78 -12.94 28.41
CA ASP A 397 -3.07 -14.36 28.23
C ASP A 397 -3.40 -14.74 26.77
N LEU A 398 -3.46 -13.75 25.87
CA LEU A 398 -3.75 -13.95 24.46
C LEU A 398 -2.49 -13.82 23.62
N LEU A 399 -2.45 -14.52 22.50
CA LEU A 399 -1.52 -14.22 21.43
C LEU A 399 -2.01 -12.94 20.73
N ASN A 400 -1.22 -11.89 20.81
CA ASN A 400 -1.52 -10.64 20.12
C ASN A 400 -1.07 -10.77 18.68
N VAL A 401 -1.96 -10.46 17.74
CA VAL A 401 -1.66 -10.49 16.30
C VAL A 401 -2.13 -9.19 15.65
N ARG A 402 -1.44 -8.75 14.62
CA ARG A 402 -1.91 -7.69 13.71
C ARG A 402 -1.13 -7.70 12.41
N THR A 403 -1.75 -7.23 11.34
CA THR A 403 -1.16 -7.19 10.01
C THR A 403 -1.28 -5.79 9.42
N PHE A 404 -0.15 -5.20 9.01
CA PHE A 404 -0.09 -3.94 8.28
C PHE A 404 -0.79 -2.78 9.02
N LEU A 405 -0.50 -2.60 10.31
CA LEU A 405 -1.24 -1.66 11.16
C LEU A 405 -0.37 -0.64 11.90
N ASP A 406 0.82 -1.00 12.41
CA ASP A 406 1.59 -0.08 13.26
C ASP A 406 2.10 1.15 12.49
N HIS A 407 2.33 1.01 11.18
CA HIS A 407 2.62 2.15 10.30
C HIS A 407 1.41 3.09 10.08
N ASN A 408 0.18 2.58 10.22
CA ASN A 408 -1.06 3.35 10.04
C ASN A 408 -1.65 3.85 11.37
N ARG A 409 -0.89 3.78 12.47
CA ARG A 409 -1.32 4.34 13.76
C ARG A 409 -1.48 5.86 13.64
N ILE A 410 -2.35 6.43 14.46
CA ILE A 410 -2.46 7.89 14.59
C ILE A 410 -1.11 8.43 15.09
N TRP A 411 -0.62 9.49 14.45
CA TRP A 411 0.60 10.16 14.91
C TRP A 411 0.45 10.64 16.35
N GLU A 412 1.38 10.20 17.19
CA GLU A 412 1.61 10.75 18.50
C GLU A 412 3.02 11.32 18.56
N THR A 413 3.12 12.59 18.92
CA THR A 413 4.42 13.22 19.19
C THR A 413 5.06 12.53 20.39
N PRO A 414 6.28 11.98 20.28
CA PRO A 414 6.89 11.25 21.37
C PRO A 414 7.14 12.19 22.56
N LYS A 415 7.01 11.64 23.77
CA LYS A 415 7.45 12.35 24.98
C LYS A 415 8.95 12.65 24.86
N PRO A 416 9.43 13.81 25.37
CA PRO A 416 10.84 14.15 25.33
C PRO A 416 11.72 13.03 25.89
N ASN A 417 12.71 12.63 25.11
CA ASN A 417 13.69 11.62 25.50
C ASN A 417 15.09 12.26 25.45
N PRO A 418 15.77 12.48 26.60
CA PRO A 418 17.10 13.06 26.62
C PRO A 418 18.17 12.15 25.97
N LYS A 419 17.83 10.89 25.72
CA LYS A 419 18.65 9.89 25.02
C LYS A 419 18.14 9.63 23.60
N LEU A 420 17.50 10.63 22.96
CA LEU A 420 17.09 10.52 21.57
C LEU A 420 18.31 10.18 20.72
N LYS A 421 18.25 9.03 20.03
CA LYS A 421 19.30 8.58 19.14
C LYS A 421 19.01 9.01 17.71
N GLU A 422 20.08 9.21 16.97
CA GLU A 422 20.03 9.37 15.53
C GLU A 422 19.59 8.06 14.86
N THR A 423 18.69 8.18 13.88
CA THR A 423 18.29 7.08 12.98
C THR A 423 18.93 7.23 11.61
N ASN A 424 19.03 6.14 10.85
CA ASN A 424 19.32 6.19 9.41
C ASN A 424 18.05 6.16 8.55
N ALA A 425 16.86 6.30 9.15
CA ALA A 425 15.62 6.32 8.41
C ALA A 425 15.60 7.50 7.42
N THR A 426 15.20 7.23 6.19
CA THR A 426 15.17 8.22 5.11
C THR A 426 13.76 8.68 4.77
N GLY A 427 12.73 8.02 5.33
CA GLY A 427 11.31 8.20 5.00
C GLY A 427 10.86 9.67 4.88
N ALA A 428 9.99 9.95 3.91
CA ALA A 428 9.34 11.25 3.77
C ALA A 428 8.10 11.32 4.66
N TYR A 429 8.31 11.43 5.98
CA TYR A 429 7.22 11.41 6.96
C TYR A 429 6.49 12.75 7.04
N THR A 430 5.16 12.68 7.13
CA THR A 430 4.28 13.84 7.18
C THR A 430 3.16 13.62 8.17
N HIS A 431 2.73 14.71 8.79
CA HIS A 431 1.46 14.78 9.49
C HIS A 431 0.75 16.06 9.10
N ARG A 432 -0.41 15.95 8.42
CA ARG A 432 -1.22 17.11 8.01
C ARG A 432 -0.42 18.13 7.20
N GLY A 433 0.43 17.66 6.29
CA GLY A 433 1.27 18.50 5.43
C GLY A 433 2.54 19.04 6.08
N VAL A 434 2.75 18.82 7.38
CA VAL A 434 3.98 19.19 8.07
C VAL A 434 4.99 18.05 7.98
N ARG A 435 6.23 18.34 7.56
CA ARG A 435 7.31 17.35 7.56
C ARG A 435 7.68 16.99 8.99
N LEU A 436 7.75 15.69 9.28
CA LEU A 436 8.18 15.19 10.58
C LEU A 436 9.70 14.98 10.61
N ASN A 437 10.29 15.12 11.79
CA ASN A 437 11.68 14.74 12.04
C ASN A 437 11.78 13.21 12.16
N ASN A 438 12.63 12.58 11.34
CA ASN A 438 12.74 11.13 11.27
C ASN A 438 13.17 10.49 12.61
N ASN A 439 14.04 11.16 13.39
CA ASN A 439 14.41 10.68 14.72
C ASN A 439 13.17 10.61 15.64
N LEU A 440 12.27 11.60 15.55
CA LEU A 440 11.02 11.60 16.33
C LEU A 440 10.03 10.54 15.85
N VAL A 441 10.02 10.20 14.56
CA VAL A 441 9.17 9.13 14.03
C VAL A 441 9.60 7.77 14.58
N VAL A 442 10.90 7.50 14.60
CA VAL A 442 11.45 6.27 15.20
C VAL A 442 11.27 6.26 16.72
N GLU A 443 11.43 7.38 17.40
CA GLU A 443 11.14 7.48 18.83
C GLU A 443 9.65 7.27 19.14
N SER A 444 8.75 7.83 18.33
CA SER A 444 7.30 7.60 18.42
C SER A 444 6.97 6.11 18.27
N LEU A 445 7.61 5.41 17.32
CA LEU A 445 7.46 3.96 17.17
C LEU A 445 7.88 3.21 18.45
N LYS A 446 9.05 3.53 19.01
CA LYS A 446 9.55 2.90 20.24
C LYS A 446 8.60 3.13 21.41
N GLN A 447 8.10 4.35 21.59
CA GLN A 447 7.16 4.66 22.66
C GLN A 447 5.81 3.94 22.47
N HIS A 448 5.33 3.83 21.22
CA HIS A 448 4.15 3.03 20.88
C HIS A 448 4.32 1.57 21.29
N PHE A 449 5.40 0.90 20.86
CA PHE A 449 5.63 -0.50 21.23
C PHE A 449 5.90 -0.71 22.72
N ASN A 450 6.49 0.26 23.41
CA ASN A 450 6.64 0.21 24.87
C ASN A 450 5.29 0.15 25.60
N LYS A 451 4.23 0.80 25.10
CA LYS A 451 2.87 0.68 25.65
C LYS A 451 2.36 -0.78 25.58
N TRP A 452 2.79 -1.54 24.58
CA TRP A 452 2.36 -2.92 24.36
C TRP A 452 3.17 -3.95 25.16
N LYS A 453 4.39 -3.60 25.60
CA LYS A 453 5.38 -4.56 26.12
C LYS A 453 4.85 -5.44 27.26
N SER A 454 4.16 -4.86 28.24
CA SER A 454 3.58 -5.58 29.38
C SER A 454 2.52 -6.62 28.97
N TYR A 455 1.89 -6.43 27.81
CA TYR A 455 0.81 -7.28 27.32
C TYR A 455 1.29 -8.36 26.35
N ILE A 456 2.50 -8.24 25.80
CA ILE A 456 3.02 -9.16 24.79
C ILE A 456 4.17 -10.03 25.30
N THR A 457 4.63 -9.84 26.54
CA THR A 457 5.80 -10.58 27.08
C THR A 457 5.57 -12.10 27.15
N LYS A 458 4.34 -12.56 27.47
CA LYS A 458 4.04 -13.99 27.70
C LYS A 458 4.02 -14.79 26.40
N PHE A 459 3.11 -14.44 25.49
CA PHE A 459 2.88 -15.19 24.24
C PHE A 459 3.44 -14.50 23.00
N GLY A 460 3.87 -13.24 23.11
CA GLY A 460 4.43 -12.48 22.02
C GLY A 460 3.40 -11.68 21.23
N LEU A 461 3.93 -10.98 20.22
CA LEU A 461 3.19 -10.26 19.20
C LEU A 461 3.56 -10.81 17.83
N LEU A 462 2.62 -11.50 17.17
CA LEU A 462 2.77 -11.94 15.79
C LEU A 462 2.39 -10.80 14.85
N LEU A 463 3.36 -10.28 14.13
CA LEU A 463 3.24 -9.07 13.34
C LEU A 463 3.63 -9.33 11.89
N ILE A 464 2.80 -8.83 10.96
CA ILE A 464 3.21 -8.57 9.58
C ILE A 464 3.26 -7.06 9.40
N GLU A 465 4.37 -6.53 8.91
CA GLU A 465 4.51 -5.09 8.72
C GLU A 465 5.05 -4.71 7.33
N LEU A 466 4.60 -3.54 6.84
CA LEU A 466 5.05 -2.88 5.62
C LEU A 466 6.18 -1.90 5.92
N HIS A 467 7.14 -1.84 5.01
CA HIS A 467 8.38 -1.11 5.14
C HIS A 467 8.71 -0.36 3.86
N THR A 468 9.48 0.72 4.03
CA THR A 468 10.03 1.50 2.92
C THR A 468 11.45 1.03 2.55
N SER A 469 11.99 1.58 1.46
CA SER A 469 13.36 1.36 0.99
C SER A 469 13.99 2.70 0.61
N LYS A 470 15.33 2.76 0.63
CA LYS A 470 16.05 3.97 0.22
C LYS A 470 15.79 4.30 -1.25
N PRO A 471 15.56 5.58 -1.63
CA PRO A 471 15.27 5.97 -3.02
C PRO A 471 16.29 5.45 -4.03
N GLU A 472 17.57 5.44 -3.69
CA GLU A 472 18.66 4.98 -4.58
C GLU A 472 18.50 3.49 -4.91
N LEU A 473 18.20 2.67 -3.90
CA LEU A 473 17.96 1.24 -4.07
C LEU A 473 16.73 0.97 -4.95
N VAL A 474 15.68 1.80 -4.81
CA VAL A 474 14.46 1.70 -5.61
C VAL A 474 14.74 2.09 -7.07
N ALA A 475 15.47 3.18 -7.30
CA ALA A 475 15.84 3.67 -8.63
C ALA A 475 16.66 2.63 -9.41
N GLU A 476 17.58 1.92 -8.76
CA GLU A 476 18.36 0.83 -9.38
C GLU A 476 17.52 -0.42 -9.71
N ASN A 477 16.30 -0.52 -9.18
CA ASN A 477 15.48 -1.73 -9.23
C ASN A 477 14.04 -1.47 -9.69
N LEU A 478 13.83 -0.46 -10.53
CA LEU A 478 12.55 -0.18 -11.17
C LEU A 478 11.99 -1.43 -11.88
N GLY A 479 10.73 -1.73 -11.62
CA GLY A 479 10.11 -2.96 -12.11
C GLY A 479 10.50 -4.23 -11.36
N LYS A 480 11.14 -4.14 -10.19
CA LYS A 480 11.37 -5.30 -9.30
C LYS A 480 10.74 -5.12 -7.92
N THR A 481 10.26 -3.93 -7.60
CA THR A 481 9.65 -3.57 -6.32
C THR A 481 8.47 -2.64 -6.54
N ALA A 482 7.54 -2.60 -5.58
CA ALA A 482 6.42 -1.64 -5.54
C ALA A 482 6.67 -0.49 -4.54
N ALA A 483 7.93 -0.32 -4.10
CA ALA A 483 8.30 0.63 -3.04
C ALA A 483 7.90 2.07 -3.36
N THR A 484 8.07 2.57 -4.60
CA THR A 484 7.65 3.93 -4.96
C THR A 484 6.15 4.14 -4.70
N ALA A 485 5.32 3.19 -5.16
CA ALA A 485 3.88 3.24 -4.97
C ALA A 485 3.48 3.22 -3.48
N TYR A 486 4.13 2.36 -2.68
CA TYR A 486 3.88 2.31 -1.23
C TYR A 486 4.33 3.59 -0.53
N ASP A 487 5.55 4.07 -0.77
CA ASP A 487 6.09 5.30 -0.20
C ASP A 487 5.18 6.50 -0.46
N ALA A 488 4.73 6.67 -1.70
CA ALA A 488 3.88 7.79 -2.06
C ALA A 488 2.48 7.67 -1.44
N THR A 489 1.82 6.52 -1.57
CA THR A 489 0.46 6.33 -1.01
C THR A 489 0.42 6.49 0.50
N HIS A 490 1.40 5.93 1.21
CA HIS A 490 1.48 5.99 2.67
C HIS A 490 1.95 7.38 3.13
N GLY A 491 2.91 7.98 2.43
CA GLY A 491 3.34 9.36 2.67
C GLY A 491 2.17 10.35 2.55
N TYR A 492 1.44 10.35 1.44
CA TYR A 492 0.31 11.29 1.27
C TYR A 492 -0.87 11.03 2.22
N SER A 493 -0.92 9.90 2.89
CA SER A 493 -1.99 9.54 3.85
C SER A 493 -1.54 9.57 5.31
N ASP A 494 -0.43 10.25 5.61
CA ASP A 494 0.10 10.41 6.97
C ASP A 494 0.39 9.05 7.66
N GLN A 495 0.98 8.11 6.92
CA GLN A 495 1.40 6.79 7.42
C GLN A 495 2.93 6.66 7.48
N TYR A 496 3.43 5.86 8.41
CA TYR A 496 4.82 5.88 8.89
C TYR A 496 5.55 4.55 8.64
N ILE A 497 5.74 4.17 7.38
CA ILE A 497 6.53 3.00 7.01
C ILE A 497 8.04 3.29 7.18
N ILE A 498 8.75 2.41 7.89
CA ILE A 498 10.17 2.58 8.24
C ILE A 498 10.98 1.45 7.58
N GLU A 499 12.21 1.74 7.15
CA GLU A 499 13.14 0.75 6.61
C GLU A 499 13.31 -0.41 7.59
N ILE A 500 13.34 -1.65 7.08
CA ILE A 500 13.35 -2.86 7.93
C ILE A 500 14.49 -2.83 8.95
N GLU A 501 15.69 -2.45 8.54
CA GLU A 501 16.86 -2.43 9.42
C GLU A 501 16.67 -1.45 10.60
N GLU A 502 16.12 -0.26 10.35
CA GLU A 502 15.85 0.74 11.38
C GLU A 502 14.66 0.35 12.26
N TYR A 503 13.64 -0.28 11.67
CA TYR A 503 12.49 -0.82 12.40
C TYR A 503 12.93 -1.90 13.39
N MET A 504 13.72 -2.89 12.94
CA MET A 504 14.23 -3.97 13.79
C MET A 504 15.14 -3.45 14.89
N LYS A 505 16.06 -2.53 14.56
CA LYS A 505 16.93 -1.86 15.53
C LYS A 505 16.12 -1.11 16.59
N ALA A 506 15.08 -0.38 16.19
CA ALA A 506 14.23 0.35 17.13
C ALA A 506 13.51 -0.58 18.13
N LEU A 507 13.02 -1.73 17.66
CA LEU A 507 12.37 -2.71 18.53
C LEU A 507 13.37 -3.42 19.46
N GLU A 508 14.55 -3.77 18.97
CA GLU A 508 15.62 -4.36 19.77
C GLU A 508 16.06 -3.42 20.90
N GLU A 509 16.15 -2.10 20.65
CA GLU A 509 16.52 -1.10 21.66
C GLU A 509 15.56 -1.02 22.85
N ILE A 510 14.30 -1.39 22.65
CA ILE A 510 13.30 -1.46 23.72
C ILE A 510 13.12 -2.88 24.26
N GLY A 511 13.99 -3.82 23.85
CA GLY A 511 14.03 -5.20 24.30
C GLY A 511 12.91 -6.06 23.70
N LEU A 512 12.44 -5.75 22.50
CA LEU A 512 11.58 -6.62 21.71
C LEU A 512 12.39 -7.25 20.59
N THR A 513 12.50 -8.58 20.60
CA THR A 513 13.30 -9.31 19.61
C THR A 513 12.51 -10.44 18.96
N PRO A 514 12.83 -10.84 17.71
CA PRO A 514 12.19 -11.99 17.09
C PRO A 514 12.44 -13.29 17.87
N TYR A 515 11.36 -13.94 18.30
CA TYR A 515 11.39 -15.23 18.97
C TYR A 515 11.77 -16.35 17.98
N GLU A 516 12.67 -17.26 18.36
CA GLU A 516 13.03 -18.49 17.64
C GLU A 516 13.29 -18.31 16.11
N ASN A 517 13.98 -17.24 15.70
CA ASN A 517 14.26 -16.92 14.28
C ASN A 517 12.98 -16.74 13.42
N SER A 518 11.89 -16.30 14.03
CA SER A 518 10.61 -16.02 13.35
C SER A 518 10.68 -14.93 12.28
N PHE A 519 11.73 -14.09 12.29
CA PHE A 519 11.90 -13.03 11.31
C PHE A 519 12.00 -13.58 9.88
N LYS A 520 11.06 -13.18 9.03
CA LYS A 520 11.11 -13.36 7.58
C LYS A 520 10.85 -12.03 6.89
N LYS A 521 11.44 -11.84 5.71
CA LYS A 521 11.24 -10.64 4.90
C LYS A 521 10.92 -10.98 3.44
N PHE A 522 10.14 -10.12 2.79
CA PHE A 522 9.58 -10.37 1.47
C PHE A 522 9.73 -9.17 0.53
N PRO A 523 10.32 -9.37 -0.67
CA PRO A 523 11.12 -10.55 -1.04
C PRO A 523 12.28 -10.78 -0.08
N ASN A 524 12.85 -11.99 -0.04
CA ASN A 524 14.00 -12.29 0.81
C ASN A 524 15.29 -11.70 0.20
N SER A 525 15.41 -10.37 0.19
CA SER A 525 16.53 -9.60 -0.35
C SER A 525 16.59 -8.20 0.30
N ALA A 526 17.44 -7.31 -0.22
CA ALA A 526 17.45 -5.89 0.17
C ALA A 526 16.20 -5.13 -0.30
N LEU A 527 15.47 -5.66 -1.30
CA LEU A 527 14.21 -5.07 -1.81
C LEU A 527 12.99 -5.42 -0.97
N ALA A 528 13.20 -5.96 0.23
CA ALA A 528 12.13 -6.36 1.11
C ALA A 528 11.30 -5.15 1.55
N THR A 529 10.00 -5.20 1.29
CA THR A 529 9.04 -4.20 1.77
C THR A 529 8.09 -4.77 2.80
N VAL A 530 8.13 -6.07 3.08
CA VAL A 530 7.29 -6.70 4.10
C VAL A 530 8.13 -7.55 5.03
N SER A 531 7.85 -7.49 6.33
CA SER A 531 8.43 -8.40 7.32
C SER A 531 7.35 -9.17 8.09
N ILE A 532 7.71 -10.34 8.59
CA ILE A 532 6.91 -11.15 9.51
C ILE A 532 7.77 -11.45 10.73
N ASN A 533 7.22 -11.22 11.93
CA ASN A 533 7.92 -11.40 13.19
C ASN A 533 6.99 -11.96 14.25
N LEU A 534 7.51 -12.79 15.17
CA LEU A 534 6.91 -13.00 16.49
C LEU A 534 7.82 -12.30 17.51
N PHE A 535 7.45 -11.10 17.96
CA PHE A 535 8.23 -10.36 18.96
C PHE A 535 7.95 -10.85 20.37
N LYS A 536 8.98 -10.98 21.20
CA LYS A 536 8.91 -11.17 22.65
C LYS A 536 9.84 -10.23 23.40
#